data_AF-A0A6B9F8N3-F1
#
_entry.id   AF-A0A6B9F8N3-F1
#
_cell.length_a   1.000
_cell.length_b   1.000
_cell.length_c   1.000
_cell.angle_alpha   90.00
_cell.angle_beta   90.00
_cell.angle_gamma   90.00
#
_symmetry.space_group_name_H-M   'P 1'
#
loop_
_entity.id
_entity.type
_entity.pdbx_description
1 polymer ?
#
loop_
_entity_poly.entity_id
_entity_poly.type
_entity_poly.pdbx_seq_one_letter_code
_entity_poly.pdbx_strand_id
1 'polypeptide(L)' 'MDVRARLTPIDVVFIGVAIFILGNLAPPVYTVLSNNAGEMSTGAAYVWQLIFPGMIVTILVVIYVTGVSGA' A
#
# COMPACT_ATOMS: atom_id res chain seq x y z
N MET A 1 7.41 -6.01 -32.07
CA MET A 1 8.12 -6.43 -30.85
C MET A 1 7.57 -5.60 -29.71
N ASP A 2 6.81 -6.25 -28.82
CA ASP A 2 6.06 -5.63 -27.73
C ASP A 2 6.96 -4.93 -26.71
N VAL A 3 6.89 -3.59 -26.68
CA VAL A 3 7.51 -2.74 -25.65
C VAL A 3 6.65 -2.70 -24.36
N ARG A 4 5.55 -3.47 -24.30
CA ARG A 4 4.49 -3.31 -23.27
C ARG A 4 4.76 -3.99 -21.92
N ALA A 5 5.93 -4.58 -21.70
CA ALA A 5 6.26 -5.26 -20.43
C ALA A 5 7.67 -4.97 -19.90
N ARG A 6 8.38 -3.96 -20.43
CA ARG A 6 9.71 -3.63 -19.92
C ARG A 6 9.61 -2.83 -18.63
N LEU A 7 10.02 -3.45 -17.52
CA LEU A 7 10.36 -2.75 -16.28
C LEU A 7 11.44 -1.71 -16.57
N THR A 8 11.11 -0.45 -16.33
CA THR A 8 12.05 0.68 -16.39
C THR A 8 12.74 0.86 -15.04
N PRO A 9 13.91 1.53 -14.98
CA PRO A 9 14.56 1.84 -13.71
C PRO A 9 13.67 2.63 -12.74
N ILE A 10 12.79 3.48 -13.26
CA ILE A 10 11.83 4.27 -12.47
C ILE A 10 10.86 3.33 -11.74
N ASP A 11 10.38 2.29 -12.42
CA ASP A 11 9.46 1.31 -11.84
C ASP A 11 10.10 0.55 -10.69
N VAL A 12 11.37 0.15 -10.86
CA VAL A 12 12.14 -0.56 -9.83
C VAL A 12 12.34 0.31 -8.60
N VAL A 13 12.69 1.58 -8.79
CA VAL A 13 12.83 2.54 -7.67
C VAL A 13 11.50 2.77 -6.98
N PHE A 14 10.42 2.97 -7.74
CA PHE A 14 9.09 3.18 -7.19
C PHE A 14 8.61 1.98 -6.37
N ILE A 15 8.74 0.76 -6.91
CA ILE A 15 8.38 -0.48 -6.20
C ILE A 15 9.22 -0.64 -4.92
N GLY A 16 10.52 -0.35 -4.97
CA GLY A 16 11.38 -0.38 -3.80
C GLY A 16 10.90 0.57 -2.69
N VAL A 17 10.58 1.82 -3.05
CA VAL A 17 10.04 2.82 -2.11
C VAL A 17 8.67 2.41 -1.59
N ALA A 18 7.79 1.90 -2.45
CA ALA A 18 6.47 1.40 -2.07
C ALA A 18 6.55 0.28 -1.03
N ILE A 19 7.42 -0.71 -1.24
CA ILE A 19 7.66 -1.81 -0.29
C ILE A 19 8.23 -1.27 1.02
N PHE A 20 9.17 -0.33 0.96
CA PHE A 20 9.75 0.30 2.16
C PHE A 20 8.67 1.02 2.99
N ILE A 21 7.80 1.80 2.34
CA ILE A 21 6.69 2.51 3.00
C ILE A 21 5.73 1.51 3.64
N LEU A 22 5.30 0.48 2.91
CA LEU A 22 4.40 -0.56 3.41
C LEU A 22 5.00 -1.31 4.61
N GLY A 23 6.28 -1.68 4.52
CA GLY A 23 6.98 -2.39 5.60
C GLY A 23 7.08 -1.56 6.88
N ASN A 24 7.32 -0.25 6.77
CA ASN A 24 7.41 0.65 7.93
C ASN A 24 6.04 1.09 8.48
N LEU A 25 4.99 1.10 7.65
CA LEU A 25 3.63 1.42 8.09
C LEU A 25 2.92 0.23 8.75
N ALA A 26 3.32 -1.00 8.45
CA ALA A 26 2.67 -2.18 9.02
C ALA A 26 2.70 -2.22 10.57
N PRO A 27 3.84 -2.02 11.26
CA PRO A 27 3.88 -2.01 12.72
C PRO A 27 2.93 -0.98 13.38
N PRO A 28 2.96 0.32 13.04
CA PRO A 28 2.06 1.29 13.67
C PRO A 28 0.60 1.02 13.36
N VAL A 29 0.26 0.54 12.15
CA VAL A 29 -1.11 0.14 11.79
C VAL A 29 -1.60 -0.99 12.70
N TYR A 30 -0.78 -2.02 12.91
CA TYR A 30 -1.12 -3.12 13.82
C TYR A 30 -1.21 -2.68 15.28
N THR A 31 -0.34 -1.76 15.72
CA THR A 31 -0.44 -1.19 17.07
C THR A 31 -1.74 -0.42 17.29
N VAL A 32 -2.13 0.44 16.34
CA VAL A 32 -3.40 1.18 16.41
C VAL A 32 -4.59 0.22 16.40
N LEU A 33 -4.57 -0.79 15.52
CA LEU A 33 -5.62 -1.81 15.48
C LEU A 33 -5.71 -2.59 16.80
N SER A 34 -4.58 -3.01 17.34
CA SER A 34 -4.51 -3.72 18.63
C SER A 34 -5.07 -2.89 19.78
N ASN A 35 -4.77 -1.59 19.81
CA ASN A 35 -5.24 -0.69 20.86
C ASN A 35 -6.74 -0.43 20.80
N ASN A 36 -7.36 -0.55 19.62
CA ASN A 36 -8.80 -0.36 19.41
C ASN A 36 -9.56 -1.69 19.28
N ALA A 37 -8.86 -2.83 19.32
CA ALA A 37 -9.47 -4.16 19.18
C ALA A 37 -10.44 -4.51 20.31
N GLY A 38 -10.29 -3.89 21.49
CA GLY A 38 -11.25 -4.03 22.59
C GLY A 38 -12.60 -3.36 22.34
N GLU A 39 -12.66 -2.35 21.47
CA GLU A 39 -13.88 -1.63 21.10
C GLU A 39 -14.48 -2.11 19.77
N MET A 40 -13.72 -2.89 19.00
CA MET A 40 -14.14 -3.43 17.71
C MET A 40 -14.56 -4.90 17.84
N SER A 41 -15.67 -5.26 17.18
CA SER A 41 -15.99 -6.68 17.01
C SER A 41 -14.88 -7.39 16.21
N THR A 42 -14.66 -8.68 16.46
CA THR A 42 -13.64 -9.47 15.76
C THR A 42 -13.77 -9.39 14.24
N GLY A 43 -15.01 -9.34 13.72
CA GLY A 43 -15.27 -9.16 12.29
C GLY A 43 -14.81 -7.79 11.77
N ALA A 44 -15.03 -6.72 12.53
CA ALA A 44 -14.55 -5.39 12.17
C ALA A 44 -13.01 -5.33 12.17
N ALA A 45 -12.34 -5.99 13.12
CA ALA A 45 -10.88 -6.04 13.17
C ALA A 45 -10.27 -6.66 11.90
N TYR A 46 -10.82 -7.78 11.43
CA TYR A 46 -10.35 -8.41 10.19
C TYR A 46 -10.61 -7.54 8.96
N VAL A 47 -11.76 -6.88 8.89
CA VAL A 47 -12.08 -5.96 7.79
C VAL A 47 -11.08 -4.80 7.75
N TRP A 48 -10.78 -4.19 8.89
CA TRP A 48 -9.82 -3.08 8.94
C TRP A 48 -8.38 -3.50 8.66
N GLN A 49 -7.98 -4.71 9.06
CA GLN A 49 -6.68 -5.30 8.69
C GLN A 49 -6.53 -5.49 7.17
N LEU A 50 -7.63 -5.62 6.41
CA LEU A 50 -7.63 -5.69 4.95
C LEU A 50 -7.72 -4.31 4.28
N ILE A 51 -8.59 -3.44 4.80
CA ILE A 51 -8.84 -2.11 4.23
C ILE A 51 -7.58 -1.25 4.29
N PHE A 52 -6.88 -1.20 5.43
CA PHE A 52 -5.71 -0.34 5.60
C PHE A 52 -4.60 -0.60 4.56
N PRO A 53 -4.09 -1.85 4.40
CA PRO A 53 -3.09 -2.13 3.37
C PRO A 53 -3.65 -1.92 1.95
N GLY A 54 -4.93 -2.23 1.72
CA GLY A 54 -5.58 -1.95 0.43
C GLY A 54 -5.60 -0.47 0.06
N MET A 55 -5.87 0.42 1.03
CA MET A 55 -5.84 1.87 0.81
C MET A 55 -4.44 2.37 0.48
N ILE A 56 -3.41 1.88 1.19
CA ILE A 56 -2.02 2.29 0.94
C ILE A 56 -1.59 1.84 -0.46
N VAL A 57 -1.89 0.59 -0.84
CA VAL A 57 -1.61 0.09 -2.20
C VAL A 57 -2.33 0.93 -3.24
N THR A 58 -3.60 1.27 -3.02
CA THR A 58 -4.38 2.12 -3.94
C THR A 58 -3.73 3.49 -4.13
N ILE A 59 -3.31 4.14 -3.04
CA ILE A 59 -2.62 5.44 -3.10
C ILE A 59 -1.31 5.31 -3.88
N LEU A 60 -0.50 4.27 -3.60
CA LEU A 60 0.75 4.04 -4.31
C LEU A 60 0.53 3.80 -5.81
N VAL A 61 -0.50 3.04 -6.18
CA VAL A 61 -0.87 2.83 -7.59
C VAL A 61 -1.30 4.14 -8.24
N VAL A 62 -2.13 4.95 -7.58
CA VAL A 62 -2.55 6.25 -8.11
C VAL A 62 -1.35 7.18 -8.30
N ILE A 63 -0.44 7.28 -7.32
CA ILE A 63 0.77 8.10 -7.43
C ILE A 63 1.62 7.65 -8.62
N TYR A 64 1.83 6.34 -8.76
CA TYR A 64 2.59 5.79 -9.87
C TYR A 64 1.95 6.10 -11.23
N VAL A 65 0.65 5.85 -11.36
CA VAL A 65 -0.09 6.09 -12.61
C VAL A 65 -0.11 7.58 -12.96
N THR A 66 -0.40 8.46 -12.00
CA THR A 66 -0.38 9.92 -12.21
C THR A 66 1.01 10.39 -12.62
N GLY A 67 2.06 9.95 -11.92
CA GLY A 67 3.44 10.33 -12.21
C GLY A 67 3.95 9.86 -13.57
N VAL A 68 3.56 8.66 -14.01
CA VAL A 68 3.96 8.10 -15.32
C VAL A 68 3.09 8.65 -16.46
N SER A 69 1.83 8.99 -16.19
CA SER A 69 0.90 9.52 -17.20
C SER A 69 1.09 11.03 -17.46
N GLY A 70 1.90 11.71 -16.66
CA GLY A 70 2.23 13.14 -16.83
C GLY A 70 1.07 14.09 -16.58
N ALA A 71 0.08 13.68 -15.77
CA ALA A 71 -1.06 14.51 -15.36
C ALA A 71 -0.69 15.46 -14.21
#